data_AF-A0A2H0JY94-F1
#
_entry.id   AF-A0A2H0JY94-F1
#
_cell.length_a   1.000
_cell.length_b   1.000
_cell.length_c   1.000
_cell.angle_alpha   90.00
_cell.angle_beta   90.00
_cell.angle_gamma   90.00
#
_symmetry.space_group_name_H-M   'P 1'
#
loop_
_entity.id
_entity.type
_entity.pdbx_description
1 polymer ?
#
loop_
_entity_poly.entity_id
_entity_poly.type
_entity_poly.pdbx_seq_one_letter_code
_entity_poly.pdbx_strand_id
1 'polypeptide(L)'
;MDSVTQKELFQRQLRGYRIAEEMRVERLKNRSRALWLRQLDVLWSVREPQGDFFTAAEQLQKALDGLGLRSAFIGGVALQSWGECRFTDDFDAIIWCPLGQEEAVMEKLASVMASRDPDPGHLARTSRMFLGIWADGTEVDISLGASGYECMLIERATDVDFGEGRMLRCCTAEDLLITKTIAGRSQDWVDVERIVQRSGAAMDWKYVYEMLEPLLDLVEKPEALTRLEDIRKRDARWVPGEERRALRREGQEERDGRESPQDD
;
A
#
# COMPACT_ATOMS: atom_id res chain seq x y z
N MET A 1 27.01 20.31 7.20
CA MET A 1 25.98 19.31 6.87
C MET A 1 26.72 18.00 6.70
N ASP A 2 26.79 17.21 7.76
CA ASP A 2 27.57 15.97 7.75
C ASP A 2 26.83 14.90 6.96
N SER A 3 27.45 14.41 5.89
CA SER A 3 26.92 13.35 5.06
C SER A 3 26.90 12.04 5.85
N VAL A 4 25.72 11.58 6.24
CA VAL A 4 25.52 10.27 6.88
C VAL A 4 26.02 9.17 5.93
N THR A 5 26.84 8.27 6.45
CA THR A 5 27.45 7.22 5.62
C THR A 5 26.42 6.15 5.23
N GLN A 6 26.58 5.53 4.06
CA GLN A 6 25.71 4.43 3.59
C GLN A 6 25.58 3.29 4.59
N LYS A 7 26.63 3.02 5.37
CA LYS A 7 26.64 1.99 6.41
C LYS A 7 25.74 2.37 7.60
N GLU A 8 25.70 3.64 7.98
CA GLU A 8 24.79 4.15 9.00
C GLU A 8 23.33 4.17 8.51
N LEU A 9 23.10 4.54 7.24
CA LEU A 9 21.77 4.45 6.61
C LEU A 9 21.24 3.01 6.64
N PHE A 10 22.07 2.03 6.27
CA PHE A 10 21.70 0.62 6.26
C PHE A 10 21.41 0.07 7.68
N GLN A 11 22.26 0.38 8.66
CA GLN A 11 22.04 -0.03 10.06
C GLN A 11 20.79 0.60 10.67
N ARG A 12 20.45 1.83 10.25
CA ARG A 12 19.22 2.53 10.64
C ARG A 12 17.98 1.91 10.00
N GLN A 13 18.09 1.44 8.75
CA GLN A 13 17.00 0.74 8.05
C GLN A 13 16.68 -0.60 8.71
N LEU A 14 17.71 -1.38 9.05
CA LEU A 14 17.59 -2.63 9.81
C LEU A 14 16.92 -2.44 11.18
N ARG A 15 17.14 -1.30 11.84
CA ARG A 15 16.52 -0.98 13.14
C ARG A 15 15.03 -0.68 13.01
N GLY A 16 14.63 0.04 11.94
CA GLY A 16 13.23 0.33 11.64
C GLY A 16 12.43 -0.93 11.34
N TYR A 17 12.98 -1.83 10.51
CA TYR A 17 12.36 -3.12 10.22
C TYR A 17 12.16 -3.97 11.48
N ARG A 18 13.16 -4.02 12.37
CA ARG A 18 13.09 -4.82 13.61
C ARG A 18 11.98 -4.35 14.55
N ILE A 19 11.66 -3.07 14.56
CA ILE A 19 10.63 -2.52 15.45
C ILE A 19 9.25 -2.62 14.78
N ALA A 20 9.15 -2.49 13.45
CA ALA A 20 7.95 -2.86 12.72
C ALA A 20 7.57 -4.35 12.91
N GLU A 21 8.56 -5.24 12.97
CA GLU A 21 8.41 -6.66 13.29
C GLU A 21 7.81 -6.88 14.68
N GLU A 22 8.31 -6.16 15.70
CA GLU A 22 7.82 -6.25 17.08
C GLU A 22 6.39 -5.69 17.23
N MET A 23 5.99 -4.77 16.35
CA MET A 23 4.68 -4.11 16.36
C MET A 23 3.61 -4.84 15.55
N ARG A 24 3.99 -5.63 14.53
CA ARG A 24 3.09 -6.53 13.78
C ARG A 24 2.30 -7.50 14.67
N VAL A 25 2.84 -7.82 15.84
CA VAL A 25 2.22 -8.73 16.83
C VAL A 25 1.03 -8.07 17.57
N GLU A 26 0.93 -6.74 17.62
CA GLU A 26 -0.15 -6.02 18.31
C GLU A 26 -1.19 -5.46 17.32
N ARG A 27 -2.42 -6.01 17.35
CA ARG A 27 -3.54 -5.59 16.48
C ARG A 27 -3.84 -4.09 16.58
N LEU A 28 -3.83 -3.40 15.43
CA LEU A 28 -4.05 -1.94 15.28
C LEU A 28 -5.52 -1.49 15.27
N LYS A 29 -6.48 -2.42 15.30
CA LYS A 29 -7.90 -2.10 15.03
C LYS A 29 -8.57 -1.16 16.06
N ASN A 30 -7.93 -0.79 17.19
CA ASN A 30 -8.59 -0.05 18.29
C ASN A 30 -7.65 0.82 19.18
N ARG A 31 -6.62 1.52 18.67
CA ARG A 31 -5.68 2.28 19.53
C ARG A 31 -5.72 3.79 19.33
N SER A 32 -5.42 4.53 20.41
CA SER A 32 -5.38 5.99 20.45
C SER A 32 -4.17 6.56 19.69
N ARG A 33 -4.34 7.77 19.14
CA ARG A 33 -3.35 8.56 18.37
C ARG A 33 -1.90 8.49 18.91
N ALA A 34 -1.73 8.55 20.22
CA ALA A 34 -0.40 8.52 20.86
C ALA A 34 0.34 7.19 20.68
N LEU A 35 -0.39 6.08 20.63
CA LEU A 35 0.18 4.75 20.43
C LEU A 35 0.58 4.53 18.97
N TRP A 36 -0.20 5.05 18.02
CA TRP A 36 0.11 4.98 16.59
C TRP A 36 1.31 5.86 16.21
N LEU A 37 1.38 7.11 16.70
CA LEU A 37 2.54 8.00 16.49
C LEU A 37 3.86 7.39 17.01
N ARG A 38 3.83 6.73 18.17
CA ARG A 38 5.00 6.03 18.73
C ARG A 38 5.50 4.87 17.86
N GLN A 39 4.69 4.36 16.93
CA GLN A 39 5.08 3.32 15.97
C GLN A 39 5.70 3.92 14.70
N LEU A 40 5.20 5.09 14.28
CA LEU A 40 5.73 5.84 13.15
C LEU A 40 7.10 6.45 13.43
N ASP A 41 7.34 6.87 14.68
CA ASP A 41 8.64 7.36 15.19
C ASP A 41 9.80 6.37 14.97
N VAL A 42 9.49 5.12 14.66
CA VAL A 42 10.47 4.06 14.44
C VAL A 42 10.67 3.69 12.97
N LEU A 43 9.75 4.10 12.11
CA LEU A 43 9.79 3.90 10.68
C LEU A 43 10.02 5.26 9.99
N TRP A 44 11.27 5.69 9.96
CA TRP A 44 11.72 6.98 9.40
C TRP A 44 11.47 7.14 7.89
N SER A 45 11.00 6.09 7.20
CA SER A 45 10.54 6.11 5.81
C SER A 45 9.04 6.40 5.67
N VAL A 46 8.37 6.78 6.75
CA VAL A 46 6.93 7.04 6.77
C VAL A 46 6.71 8.54 6.87
N ARG A 47 5.87 9.08 5.99
CA ARG A 47 5.48 10.49 6.08
C ARG A 47 4.68 10.67 7.36
N GLU A 48 5.09 11.60 8.20
CA GLU A 48 4.29 11.92 9.38
C GLU A 48 2.87 12.31 8.93
N PRO A 49 1.84 11.80 9.62
CA PRO A 49 0.44 12.04 9.28
C PRO A 49 0.11 13.53 9.25
N GLN A 50 0.84 14.30 10.06
CA GLN A 50 0.68 15.74 10.31
C GLN A 50 1.14 16.64 9.16
N GLY A 51 1.57 16.08 8.03
CA GLY A 51 2.07 16.83 6.88
C GLY A 51 0.98 17.30 5.91
N ASP A 52 1.33 18.28 5.08
CA ASP A 52 0.51 18.82 3.97
C ASP A 52 -0.13 17.75 3.08
N PHE A 53 0.44 16.55 3.02
CA PHE A 53 -0.03 15.42 2.21
C PHE A 53 -1.44 14.94 2.52
N PHE A 54 -1.77 14.59 3.77
CA PHE A 54 -3.10 14.08 4.09
C PHE A 54 -4.16 15.18 3.99
N THR A 55 -3.74 16.44 4.17
CA THR A 55 -4.59 17.61 3.88
C THR A 55 -4.84 17.74 2.38
N ALA A 56 -3.82 17.60 1.54
CA ALA A 56 -3.95 17.64 0.08
C ALA A 56 -4.78 16.45 -0.45
N ALA A 57 -4.63 15.25 0.12
CA ALA A 57 -5.46 14.09 -0.19
C ALA A 57 -6.94 14.36 0.14
N GLU A 58 -7.22 14.94 1.31
CA GLU A 58 -8.58 15.32 1.70
C GLU A 58 -9.17 16.38 0.75
N GLN A 59 -8.36 17.37 0.34
CA GLN A 59 -8.77 18.39 -0.62
C GLN A 59 -9.07 17.80 -1.99
N LEU A 60 -8.22 16.88 -2.48
CA LEU A 60 -8.45 16.14 -3.71
C LEU A 60 -9.76 15.33 -3.64
N GLN A 61 -9.98 14.58 -2.56
CA GLN A 61 -11.22 13.84 -2.35
C GLN A 61 -12.45 14.76 -2.39
N LYS A 62 -12.41 15.89 -1.68
CA LYS A 62 -13.49 16.89 -1.69
C LYS A 62 -13.73 17.47 -3.08
N ALA A 63 -12.67 17.70 -3.86
CA ALA A 63 -12.79 18.18 -5.23
C ALA A 63 -13.46 17.14 -6.13
N LEU A 64 -13.05 15.86 -6.05
CA LEU A 64 -13.67 14.77 -6.80
C LEU A 64 -15.15 14.57 -6.42
N ASP A 65 -15.46 14.62 -5.12
CA ASP A 65 -16.84 14.56 -4.61
C ASP A 65 -17.66 15.75 -5.14
N GLY A 66 -17.08 16.97 -5.17
CA GLY A 66 -17.72 18.17 -5.72
C GLY A 66 -17.99 18.10 -7.23
N LEU A 67 -17.21 17.32 -7.98
CA LEU A 67 -17.43 17.02 -9.40
C LEU A 67 -18.43 15.88 -9.63
N GLY A 68 -18.95 15.27 -8.54
CA GLY A 68 -19.83 14.12 -8.57
C GLY A 68 -19.14 12.84 -9.05
N LEU A 69 -17.81 12.75 -8.92
CA LEU A 69 -17.03 11.59 -9.32
C LEU A 69 -16.91 10.64 -8.13
N ARG A 70 -17.54 9.46 -8.22
CA ARG A 70 -17.35 8.40 -7.24
C ARG A 70 -15.91 7.91 -7.33
N SER A 71 -15.18 7.98 -6.22
CA SER A 71 -13.74 7.74 -6.19
C SER A 71 -13.33 6.95 -4.95
N ALA A 72 -12.13 6.36 -4.98
CA ALA A 72 -11.46 5.81 -3.80
C ALA A 72 -9.94 5.91 -3.96
N PHE A 73 -9.22 6.17 -2.87
CA PHE A 73 -7.76 6.07 -2.84
C PHE A 73 -7.33 4.61 -2.90
N ILE A 74 -6.30 4.37 -3.72
CA ILE A 74 -5.61 3.09 -3.84
C ILE A 74 -4.13 3.31 -3.50
N GLY A 75 -3.26 2.39 -3.91
CA GLY A 75 -1.82 2.62 -3.94
C GLY A 75 -1.21 3.06 -2.60
N GLY A 76 -0.32 4.06 -2.65
CA GLY A 76 0.48 4.49 -1.49
C GLY A 76 -0.34 4.96 -0.30
N VAL A 77 -1.42 5.72 -0.54
CA VAL A 77 -2.31 6.25 0.52
C VAL A 77 -3.01 5.11 1.25
N ALA A 78 -3.63 4.18 0.52
CA ALA A 78 -4.32 3.04 1.12
C ALA A 78 -3.35 2.08 1.83
N LEU A 79 -2.11 1.94 1.31
CA LEU A 79 -1.08 1.09 1.89
C LEU A 79 -0.72 1.48 3.32
N GLN A 80 -0.76 2.77 3.67
CA GLN A 80 -0.49 3.24 5.04
C GLN A 80 -1.42 2.56 6.07
N SER A 81 -2.66 2.23 5.66
CA SER A 81 -3.67 1.58 6.50
C SER A 81 -3.53 0.05 6.53
N TRP A 82 -3.27 -0.55 5.38
CA TRP A 82 -3.45 -1.99 5.18
C TRP A 82 -2.15 -2.81 5.09
N GLY A 83 -1.01 -2.18 4.83
CA GLY A 83 0.30 -2.83 4.66
C GLY A 83 1.39 -2.27 5.57
N GLU A 84 2.65 -2.32 5.14
CA GLU A 84 3.72 -1.63 5.85
C GLU A 84 3.80 -0.19 5.35
N CYS A 85 3.75 0.74 6.30
CA CYS A 85 3.75 2.15 6.00
C CYS A 85 5.09 2.50 5.31
N ARG A 86 5.03 3.18 4.16
CA ARG A 86 6.22 3.66 3.44
C ARG A 86 5.99 5.03 2.84
N PHE A 87 7.05 5.62 2.32
CA PHE A 87 6.98 6.92 1.69
C PHE A 87 6.18 6.83 0.39
N THR A 88 5.31 7.80 0.17
CA THR A 88 4.51 8.05 -1.02
C THR A 88 4.39 9.57 -1.14
N ASP A 89 4.70 10.06 -2.32
CA ASP A 89 4.71 11.47 -2.71
C ASP A 89 3.68 11.78 -3.79
N ASP A 90 2.90 10.76 -4.18
CA ASP A 90 1.86 10.77 -5.17
C ASP A 90 0.51 10.32 -4.58
N PHE A 91 -0.57 10.67 -5.28
CA PHE A 91 -1.92 10.19 -4.97
C PHE A 91 -2.38 9.23 -6.05
N ASP A 92 -2.47 7.94 -5.71
CA ASP A 92 -3.17 6.98 -6.55
C ASP A 92 -4.66 6.94 -6.17
N ALA A 93 -5.53 7.14 -7.15
CA ALA A 93 -6.97 7.01 -6.97
C ALA A 93 -7.61 6.26 -8.15
N ILE A 94 -8.77 5.69 -7.90
CA ILE A 94 -9.66 5.19 -8.95
C ILE A 94 -10.95 5.98 -8.92
N ILE A 95 -11.49 6.31 -10.09
CA ILE A 95 -12.80 6.94 -10.26
C ILE A 95 -13.69 6.10 -11.16
N TRP A 96 -14.99 6.13 -10.89
CA TRP A 96 -15.98 5.49 -11.75
C TRP A 96 -16.18 6.31 -13.03
N CYS A 97 -15.82 5.72 -14.18
CA CYS A 97 -15.97 6.31 -15.50
C CYS A 97 -16.43 5.21 -16.47
N PRO A 98 -17.73 5.01 -16.72
CA PRO A 98 -18.17 4.07 -17.75
C PRO A 98 -17.52 4.33 -19.11
N LEU A 99 -17.43 3.29 -19.94
CA LEU A 99 -16.94 3.44 -21.32
C LEU A 99 -17.81 4.48 -22.07
N GLY A 100 -17.15 5.36 -22.81
CA GLY A 100 -17.79 6.46 -23.54
C GLY A 100 -18.03 7.73 -22.72
N GLN A 101 -17.67 7.75 -21.44
CA GLN A 101 -17.76 8.93 -20.56
C GLN A 101 -16.40 9.62 -20.35
N GLU A 102 -15.34 9.14 -21.00
CA GLU A 102 -13.97 9.60 -20.79
C GLU A 102 -13.86 11.11 -20.96
N GLU A 103 -14.38 11.65 -22.06
CA GLU A 103 -14.28 13.08 -22.40
C GLU A 103 -14.93 13.97 -21.32
N ALA A 104 -16.15 13.62 -20.89
CA ALA A 104 -16.86 14.36 -19.85
C ALA A 104 -16.14 14.29 -18.50
N VAL A 105 -15.48 13.17 -18.19
CA VAL A 105 -14.66 13.03 -16.98
C VAL A 105 -13.36 13.83 -17.12
N MET A 106 -12.73 13.88 -18.29
CA MET A 106 -11.52 14.67 -18.52
C MET A 106 -11.79 16.17 -18.37
N GLU A 107 -12.90 16.68 -18.91
CA GLU A 107 -13.30 18.08 -18.73
C GLU A 107 -13.44 18.43 -17.24
N LYS A 108 -14.04 17.53 -16.45
CA LYS A 108 -14.18 17.70 -15.00
C LYS A 108 -12.82 17.71 -14.30
N LEU A 109 -11.94 16.74 -14.58
CA LEU A 109 -10.62 16.67 -13.95
C LEU A 109 -9.75 17.88 -14.31
N ALA A 110 -9.76 18.28 -15.59
CA ALA A 110 -9.04 19.46 -16.08
C ALA A 110 -9.50 20.77 -15.43
N SER A 111 -10.72 20.83 -14.90
CA SER A 111 -11.22 22.00 -14.18
C SER A 111 -10.61 22.21 -12.79
N VAL A 112 -9.99 21.17 -12.21
CA VAL A 112 -9.44 21.21 -10.84
C VAL A 112 -7.96 20.89 -10.74
N MET A 113 -7.38 20.24 -11.76
CA MET A 113 -5.96 19.88 -11.78
C MET A 113 -5.38 19.91 -13.20
N ALA A 114 -4.09 20.24 -13.31
CA ALA A 114 -3.38 20.23 -14.58
C ALA A 114 -3.02 18.79 -14.98
N SER A 115 -3.03 18.49 -16.28
CA SER A 115 -2.50 17.22 -16.80
C SER A 115 -0.98 17.28 -16.95
N ARG A 116 -0.27 16.21 -16.59
CA ARG A 116 1.15 16.01 -16.95
C ARG A 116 1.34 15.32 -18.30
N ASP A 117 0.28 14.71 -18.85
CA ASP A 117 0.28 14.17 -20.21
C ASP A 117 -0.14 15.25 -21.22
N PRO A 118 0.52 15.37 -22.39
CA PRO A 118 0.17 16.35 -23.41
C PRO A 118 -1.18 16.07 -24.12
N ASP A 119 -1.68 14.84 -24.08
CA ASP A 119 -2.99 14.44 -24.62
C ASP A 119 -3.73 13.52 -23.62
N PRO A 120 -4.28 14.10 -22.53
CA PRO A 120 -4.97 13.32 -21.50
C PRO A 120 -6.21 12.59 -22.05
N GLY A 121 -6.84 13.12 -23.11
CA GLY A 121 -7.97 12.48 -23.76
C GLY A 121 -7.56 11.18 -24.47
N HIS A 122 -6.42 11.18 -25.18
CA HIS A 122 -5.87 9.97 -25.76
C HIS A 122 -5.55 8.93 -24.68
N LEU A 123 -4.83 9.33 -23.63
CA LEU A 123 -4.46 8.44 -22.53
C LEU A 123 -5.68 7.84 -21.81
N ALA A 124 -6.72 8.64 -21.59
CA ALA A 124 -7.98 8.18 -21.00
C ALA A 124 -8.67 7.12 -21.87
N ARG A 125 -8.62 7.25 -23.20
CA ARG A 125 -9.25 6.30 -24.13
C ARG A 125 -8.43 5.02 -24.33
N THR A 126 -7.10 5.11 -24.32
CA THR A 126 -6.23 3.96 -24.64
C THR A 126 -5.77 3.20 -23.41
N SER A 127 -5.40 3.91 -22.35
CA SER A 127 -4.83 3.35 -21.14
C SER A 127 -5.73 3.49 -19.93
N ARG A 128 -6.88 4.18 -20.06
CA ARG A 128 -7.85 4.40 -18.97
C ARG A 128 -7.22 5.08 -17.75
N MET A 129 -6.31 6.02 -18.01
CA MET A 129 -5.61 6.79 -16.98
C MET A 129 -5.75 8.29 -17.21
N PHE A 130 -5.78 9.04 -16.12
CA PHE A 130 -5.51 10.47 -16.10
C PHE A 130 -4.31 10.74 -15.18
N LEU A 131 -3.35 11.50 -15.68
CA LEU A 131 -2.12 11.82 -14.95
C LEU A 131 -2.12 13.32 -14.65
N GLY A 132 -2.33 13.66 -13.39
CA GLY A 132 -2.55 15.02 -12.91
C GLY A 132 -1.43 15.56 -12.04
N ILE A 133 -1.45 16.88 -11.84
CA ILE A 133 -0.66 17.60 -10.85
C ILE A 133 -1.61 18.44 -10.01
N TRP A 134 -1.61 18.19 -8.70
CA TRP A 134 -2.38 18.96 -7.73
C TRP A 134 -1.79 20.35 -7.50
N ALA A 135 -2.56 21.23 -6.87
CA ALA A 135 -2.18 22.64 -6.66
C ALA A 135 -0.87 22.83 -5.88
N ASP A 136 -0.48 21.88 -5.04
CA ASP A 136 0.76 21.88 -4.27
C ASP A 136 1.95 21.20 -4.99
N GLY A 137 1.75 20.76 -6.24
CA GLY A 137 2.73 20.05 -7.04
C GLY A 137 2.72 18.53 -6.84
N THR A 138 1.85 17.99 -5.98
CA THR A 138 1.70 16.54 -5.78
C THR A 138 1.20 15.88 -7.06
N GLU A 139 1.86 14.80 -7.46
CA GLU A 139 1.44 14.00 -8.61
C GLU A 139 0.18 13.18 -8.29
N VAL A 140 -0.76 13.10 -9.24
CA VAL A 140 -2.05 12.42 -9.05
C VAL A 140 -2.31 11.45 -10.18
N ASP A 141 -2.36 10.16 -9.86
CA ASP A 141 -2.57 9.07 -10.81
C ASP A 141 -3.98 8.55 -10.64
N ILE A 142 -4.85 8.82 -11.62
CA ILE A 142 -6.26 8.44 -11.59
C ILE A 142 -6.53 7.34 -12.59
N SER A 143 -6.83 6.14 -12.10
CA SER A 143 -7.40 5.07 -12.91
C SER A 143 -8.88 5.34 -13.18
N LEU A 144 -9.27 5.22 -14.45
CA LEU A 144 -10.66 5.30 -14.89
C LEU A 144 -11.26 3.90 -14.84
N GLY A 145 -12.00 3.60 -13.78
CA GLY A 145 -12.68 2.32 -13.60
C GLY A 145 -13.94 2.21 -14.46
N ALA A 146 -14.10 1.10 -15.15
CA ALA A 146 -15.27 0.80 -16.00
C ALA A 146 -15.82 -0.62 -15.83
N SER A 147 -15.08 -1.50 -15.15
CA SER A 147 -15.46 -2.89 -14.93
C SER A 147 -16.33 -3.07 -13.70
N GLY A 148 -17.00 -4.23 -13.61
CA GLY A 148 -17.77 -4.61 -12.42
C GLY A 148 -16.93 -4.64 -11.14
N TYR A 149 -15.70 -5.16 -11.23
CA TYR A 149 -14.75 -5.18 -10.12
C TYR A 149 -14.40 -3.77 -9.63
N GLU A 150 -14.07 -2.86 -10.54
CA GLU A 150 -13.71 -1.48 -10.16
C GLU A 150 -14.89 -0.71 -9.56
N CYS A 151 -16.11 -0.96 -10.04
CA CYS A 151 -17.32 -0.42 -9.40
C CYS A 151 -17.46 -0.94 -7.97
N MET A 152 -17.27 -2.24 -7.77
CA MET A 152 -17.34 -2.87 -6.44
C MET A 152 -16.24 -2.36 -5.51
N LEU A 153 -15.00 -2.19 -5.99
CA LEU A 153 -13.89 -1.62 -5.22
C LEU A 153 -14.27 -0.24 -4.68
N ILE A 154 -14.84 0.63 -5.51
CA ILE A 154 -15.28 1.97 -5.11
C ILE A 154 -16.43 1.88 -4.10
N GLU A 155 -17.40 1.00 -4.32
CA GLU A 155 -18.55 0.82 -3.42
C GLU A 155 -18.17 0.24 -2.05
N ARG A 156 -17.14 -0.61 -2.02
CA ARG A 156 -16.61 -1.22 -0.80
C ARG A 156 -15.60 -0.33 -0.07
N ALA A 157 -15.19 0.77 -0.68
CA ALA A 157 -14.21 1.67 -0.08
C ALA A 157 -14.70 2.18 1.28
N THR A 158 -13.77 2.28 2.23
CA THR A 158 -14.04 2.66 3.62
C THR A 158 -13.32 3.94 3.97
N ASP A 159 -13.96 4.77 4.79
CA ASP A 159 -13.31 5.94 5.37
C ASP A 159 -12.28 5.49 6.41
N VAL A 160 -11.04 5.93 6.22
CA VAL A 160 -9.91 5.65 7.11
C VAL A 160 -9.40 6.95 7.71
N ASP A 161 -9.29 6.99 9.04
CA ASP A 161 -8.61 8.06 9.78
C ASP A 161 -7.15 7.67 10.01
N PHE A 162 -6.24 8.47 9.46
CA PHE A 162 -4.80 8.36 9.67
C PHE A 162 -4.32 9.15 10.90
N GLY A 163 -5.13 9.23 11.97
CA GLY A 163 -4.75 9.88 13.24
C GLY A 163 -4.79 11.41 13.22
N GLU A 164 -5.44 11.97 12.21
CA GLU A 164 -5.50 13.40 11.87
C GLU A 164 -6.90 13.98 12.05
N GLY A 165 -7.90 13.11 12.32
CA GLY A 165 -9.31 13.51 12.28
C GLY A 165 -9.82 13.77 10.86
N ARG A 166 -9.06 13.35 9.84
CA ARG A 166 -9.42 13.42 8.41
C ARG A 166 -9.78 12.03 7.93
N MET A 167 -10.95 11.90 7.33
CA MET A 167 -11.45 10.65 6.77
C MET A 167 -11.13 10.60 5.28
N LEU A 168 -10.27 9.66 4.90
CA LEU A 168 -9.97 9.39 3.48
C LEU A 168 -10.60 8.08 3.05
N ARG A 169 -11.38 8.13 1.98
CA ARG A 169 -12.05 6.99 1.38
C ARG A 169 -11.03 6.14 0.64
N CYS A 170 -10.59 5.06 1.27
CA CYS A 170 -9.60 4.14 0.74
C CYS A 170 -10.25 2.82 0.33
N CYS A 171 -9.70 2.16 -0.69
CA CYS A 171 -10.05 0.77 -0.99
C CYS A 171 -9.81 -0.13 0.23
N THR A 172 -10.46 -1.29 0.27
CA THR A 172 -10.28 -2.28 1.34
C THR A 172 -8.89 -2.93 1.29
N ALA A 173 -8.50 -3.67 2.33
CA ALA A 173 -7.25 -4.43 2.30
C ALA A 173 -7.26 -5.50 1.20
N GLU A 174 -8.40 -6.15 0.98
CA GLU A 174 -8.64 -7.10 -0.11
C GLU A 174 -8.41 -6.44 -1.47
N ASP A 175 -9.05 -5.31 -1.71
CA ASP A 175 -8.99 -4.61 -3.00
C ASP A 175 -7.59 -4.01 -3.25
N LEU A 176 -6.91 -3.55 -2.20
CA LEU A 176 -5.51 -3.14 -2.30
C LEU A 176 -4.59 -4.32 -2.67
N LEU A 177 -4.83 -5.50 -2.08
CA LEU A 177 -4.08 -6.71 -2.41
C LEU A 177 -4.31 -7.10 -3.89
N ILE A 178 -5.56 -7.09 -4.36
CA ILE A 178 -5.92 -7.43 -5.74
C ILE A 178 -5.24 -6.46 -6.72
N THR A 179 -5.42 -5.15 -6.53
CA THR A 179 -4.83 -4.13 -7.42
C THR A 179 -3.30 -4.20 -7.47
N LYS A 180 -2.64 -4.43 -6.33
CA LYS A 180 -1.18 -4.64 -6.27
C LYS A 180 -0.73 -5.91 -6.99
N THR A 181 -1.50 -6.99 -6.85
CA THR A 181 -1.18 -8.27 -7.51
C THR A 181 -1.27 -8.17 -9.03
N ILE A 182 -2.30 -7.47 -9.55
CA ILE A 182 -2.47 -7.23 -10.99
C ILE A 182 -1.33 -6.35 -11.56
N ALA A 183 -0.94 -5.30 -10.82
CA ALA A 183 0.17 -4.43 -11.20
C ALA A 183 1.50 -5.22 -11.26
N GLY A 184 1.80 -5.96 -10.20
CA GLY A 184 2.85 -6.98 -10.18
C GLY A 184 4.28 -6.46 -10.38
N ARG A 185 4.56 -5.16 -10.19
CA ARG A 185 5.93 -4.63 -10.23
C ARG A 185 6.71 -5.10 -9.01
N SER A 186 8.04 -5.00 -9.05
CA SER A 186 8.91 -5.44 -7.94
C SER A 186 8.48 -4.88 -6.58
N GLN A 187 8.16 -3.58 -6.52
CA GLN A 187 7.67 -2.94 -5.29
C GLN A 187 6.26 -3.42 -4.89
N ASP A 188 5.38 -3.70 -5.85
CA ASP A 188 4.03 -4.17 -5.54
C ASP A 188 4.06 -5.54 -4.85
N TRP A 189 5.01 -6.41 -5.19
CA TRP A 189 5.16 -7.69 -4.50
C TRP A 189 5.66 -7.55 -3.06
N VAL A 190 6.52 -6.57 -2.79
CA VAL A 190 6.90 -6.22 -1.41
C VAL A 190 5.67 -5.74 -0.65
N ASP A 191 4.88 -4.84 -1.25
CA ASP A 191 3.65 -4.32 -0.67
C ASP A 191 2.63 -5.47 -0.41
N VAL A 192 2.46 -6.42 -1.35
CA VAL A 192 1.61 -7.62 -1.22
C VAL A 192 2.02 -8.46 -0.01
N GLU A 193 3.31 -8.79 0.13
CA GLU A 193 3.80 -9.54 1.29
C GLU A 193 3.46 -8.83 2.60
N ARG A 194 3.62 -7.51 2.65
CA ARG A 194 3.32 -6.72 3.86
C ARG A 194 1.84 -6.59 4.16
N ILE A 195 0.99 -6.51 3.13
CA ILE A 195 -0.48 -6.51 3.27
C ILE A 195 -0.94 -7.86 3.82
N VAL A 196 -0.42 -8.98 3.29
CA VAL A 196 -0.76 -10.32 3.77
C VAL A 196 -0.37 -10.49 5.24
N GLN A 197 0.86 -10.12 5.60
CA GLN A 197 1.34 -10.19 6.99
C GLN A 197 0.49 -9.36 7.97
N ARG A 198 0.04 -8.16 7.56
CA ARG A 198 -0.68 -7.24 8.45
C ARG A 198 -2.19 -7.51 8.50
N SER A 199 -2.78 -7.78 7.34
CA SER A 199 -4.24 -7.79 7.15
C SER A 199 -4.78 -9.16 6.76
N GLY A 200 -3.93 -10.09 6.31
CA GLY A 200 -4.32 -11.39 5.76
C GLY A 200 -5.11 -12.28 6.71
N ALA A 201 -4.90 -12.17 8.02
CA ALA A 201 -5.65 -12.94 9.02
C ALA A 201 -7.15 -12.57 9.12
N ALA A 202 -7.51 -11.34 8.76
CA ALA A 202 -8.89 -10.85 8.80
C ALA A 202 -9.50 -10.70 7.40
N MET A 203 -8.76 -11.07 6.36
CA MET A 203 -9.09 -10.86 4.96
C MET A 203 -10.07 -11.91 4.45
N ASP A 204 -11.06 -11.49 3.65
CA ASP A 204 -11.91 -12.42 2.91
C ASP A 204 -11.17 -12.95 1.68
N TRP A 205 -10.43 -14.04 1.87
CA TRP A 205 -9.69 -14.69 0.80
C TRP A 205 -10.57 -15.28 -0.29
N LYS A 206 -11.83 -15.62 0.01
CA LYS A 206 -12.75 -16.13 -1.01
C LYS A 206 -13.06 -15.00 -1.99
N TYR A 207 -13.41 -13.81 -1.48
CA TYR A 207 -13.59 -12.63 -2.30
C TYR A 207 -12.33 -12.29 -3.12
N VAL A 208 -11.15 -12.33 -2.50
CA VAL A 208 -9.88 -12.04 -3.20
C VAL A 208 -9.71 -12.94 -4.42
N TYR A 209 -9.89 -14.25 -4.29
CA TYR A 209 -9.71 -15.15 -5.42
C TYR A 209 -10.83 -15.04 -6.47
N GLU A 210 -12.09 -14.92 -6.03
CA GLU A 210 -13.23 -14.74 -6.94
C GLU A 210 -13.07 -13.53 -7.84
N MET A 211 -12.49 -12.43 -7.32
CA MET A 211 -12.23 -11.23 -8.12
C MET A 211 -10.89 -11.30 -8.88
N LEU A 212 -9.83 -11.83 -8.27
CA LEU A 212 -8.49 -11.79 -8.84
C LEU A 212 -8.29 -12.76 -10.00
N GLU A 213 -8.84 -13.98 -9.94
CA GLU A 213 -8.63 -15.01 -10.96
C GLU A 213 -9.05 -14.53 -12.37
N PRO A 214 -10.28 -14.02 -12.60
CA PRO A 214 -10.68 -13.56 -13.92
C PRO A 214 -9.88 -12.34 -14.41
N LEU A 215 -9.43 -11.48 -13.48
CA LEU A 215 -8.64 -10.30 -13.81
C LEU A 215 -7.24 -10.68 -14.26
N LEU A 216 -6.61 -11.66 -13.61
CA LEU A 216 -5.29 -12.16 -14.01
C LEU A 216 -5.32 -12.89 -15.34
N ASP A 217 -6.37 -13.65 -15.61
CA ASP A 217 -6.58 -14.26 -16.93
C ASP A 217 -6.72 -13.18 -18.01
N LEU A 218 -7.48 -12.12 -17.73
CA LEU A 218 -7.69 -11.01 -18.66
C LEU A 218 -6.39 -10.24 -18.98
N VAL A 219 -5.51 -10.06 -17.99
CA VAL A 219 -4.21 -9.39 -18.20
C VAL A 219 -3.08 -10.35 -18.57
N GLU A 220 -3.40 -11.62 -18.84
CA GLU A 220 -2.45 -12.68 -19.22
C GLU A 220 -1.32 -12.90 -18.20
N LYS A 221 -1.64 -12.84 -16.90
CA LYS A 221 -0.70 -13.07 -15.78
C LYS A 221 -1.18 -14.12 -14.77
N PRO A 222 -1.62 -15.32 -15.18
CA PRO A 222 -2.11 -16.34 -14.25
C PRO A 222 -1.05 -16.77 -13.21
N GLU A 223 0.25 -16.66 -13.52
CA GLU A 223 1.34 -16.98 -12.60
C GLU A 223 1.40 -16.06 -11.36
N ALA A 224 0.81 -14.87 -11.41
CA ALA A 224 0.71 -13.98 -10.27
C ALA A 224 -0.15 -14.60 -9.14
N LEU A 225 -1.14 -15.42 -9.49
CA LEU A 225 -1.97 -16.12 -8.51
C LEU A 225 -1.13 -17.11 -7.70
N THR A 226 -0.31 -17.93 -8.37
CA THR A 226 0.60 -18.88 -7.74
C THR A 226 1.55 -18.17 -6.77
N ARG A 227 2.09 -17.02 -7.18
CA ARG A 227 2.98 -16.23 -6.31
C ARG A 227 2.26 -15.69 -5.08
N LEU A 228 1.02 -15.20 -5.22
CA LEU A 228 0.21 -14.76 -4.09
C LEU A 228 -0.08 -15.92 -3.12
N GLU A 229 -0.39 -17.11 -3.64
CA GLU A 229 -0.58 -18.29 -2.80
C GLU A 229 0.69 -18.66 -2.02
N ASP A 230 1.85 -18.60 -2.64
CA ASP A 230 3.12 -18.90 -1.99
C ASP A 230 3.43 -17.90 -0.87
N ILE A 231 3.12 -16.61 -1.08
CA ILE A 231 3.18 -15.57 -0.05
C ILE A 231 2.25 -15.95 1.11
N ARG A 232 0.99 -16.25 0.82
CA ARG A 232 -0.01 -16.60 1.84
C ARG A 232 0.36 -17.87 2.61
N LYS A 233 0.87 -18.91 1.94
CA LYS A 233 1.31 -20.17 2.59
C LYS A 233 2.53 -19.94 3.48
N ARG A 234 3.48 -19.07 3.07
CA ARG A 234 4.62 -18.69 3.90
C ARG A 234 4.16 -17.97 5.17
N ASP A 235 3.24 -17.02 5.05
CA ASP A 235 2.70 -16.28 6.19
C ASP A 235 1.86 -17.17 7.13
N ALA A 236 1.03 -18.06 6.59
CA ALA A 236 0.26 -19.01 7.40
C ALA A 236 1.12 -20.01 8.19
N ARG A 237 2.34 -20.28 7.71
CA ARG A 237 3.33 -21.11 8.42
C ARG A 237 4.13 -20.33 9.45
N TRP A 238 4.10 -19.00 9.42
CA TRP A 238 4.86 -18.16 10.33
C TRP A 238 4.22 -18.19 11.72
N VAL A 239 4.94 -18.75 12.69
CA VAL A 239 4.57 -18.74 14.11
C VAL A 239 5.38 -17.64 14.81
N PRO A 240 4.75 -16.69 15.53
CA PRO A 240 5.47 -15.67 16.27
C PRO A 240 6.55 -16.29 17.19
N GLY A 241 7.82 -16.02 16.90
CA GLY A 241 8.97 -16.45 17.72
C GLY A 241 9.83 -17.59 17.17
N GLU A 242 9.56 -18.14 15.97
CA GLU A 242 10.44 -19.14 15.34
C GLU A 242 11.82 -18.60 14.97
N GLU A 243 11.92 -17.37 14.44
CA GLU A 243 13.21 -16.74 14.14
C GLU A 243 14.06 -16.53 15.40
N ARG A 244 13.45 -16.21 16.54
CA ARG A 244 14.15 -16.12 17.84
C ARG A 244 14.69 -17.47 18.28
N ARG A 245 14.04 -18.58 17.92
CA ARG A 245 14.53 -19.95 18.22
C ARG A 245 15.61 -20.38 17.24
N ALA A 246 15.49 -20.04 15.96
CA ALA A 246 16.51 -20.30 14.94
C ALA A 246 17.80 -19.53 15.25
N LEU A 247 17.72 -18.22 15.49
CA LEU A 247 18.88 -17.38 15.85
C LEU A 247 19.49 -17.76 17.21
N ARG A 248 18.68 -18.24 18.17
CA ARG A 248 19.21 -18.81 19.43
C ARG A 248 19.92 -20.13 19.19
N ARG A 249 19.42 -21.01 18.32
CA ARG A 249 20.09 -22.28 17.98
C ARG A 249 21.41 -22.02 17.28
N GLU A 250 21.43 -21.16 16.27
CA GLU A 250 22.66 -20.78 15.56
C GLU A 250 23.68 -20.12 16.49
N GLY A 251 23.25 -19.20 17.37
CA GLY A 251 24.13 -18.56 18.35
C GLY A 251 24.55 -19.46 19.53
N GLN A 252 23.91 -20.61 19.72
CA GLN A 252 24.25 -21.60 20.73
C GLN A 252 25.18 -22.66 20.15
N GLU A 253 24.98 -23.06 18.88
CA GLU A 253 25.91 -23.90 18.10
C GLU A 253 27.26 -23.20 17.87
N GLU A 254 27.28 -21.87 17.62
CA GLU A 254 28.52 -21.09 17.55
C GLU A 254 29.26 -20.95 18.89
N ARG A 255 28.55 -21.05 20.03
CA ARG A 255 29.15 -21.02 21.37
C ARG A 255 29.70 -22.39 21.76
N ASP A 256 28.91 -23.44 21.54
CA ASP A 256 29.31 -24.82 21.83
C ASP A 256 30.46 -25.27 20.91
N GLY A 257 30.58 -24.71 19.70
CA GLY A 257 31.73 -24.93 18.80
C GLY A 257 33.03 -24.18 19.17
N ARG A 258 32.98 -23.21 20.10
CA ARG A 258 34.18 -22.46 20.57
C ARG A 258 34.72 -22.94 21.92
N GLU A 259 33.96 -23.74 22.66
CA GLU A 259 34.42 -24.40 23.89
C GLU A 259 34.81 -25.86 23.60
N SER A 260 35.82 -26.06 22.75
CA SER A 260 36.65 -27.27 22.82
C SER A 260 37.89 -26.91 23.65
N PRO A 261 38.12 -27.53 24.83
CA PRO A 261 39.29 -27.24 25.63
C PRO A 261 40.55 -27.67 24.89
N GLN A 262 41.50 -26.76 24.69
CA GLN A 262 42.90 -27.15 24.54
C GLN A 262 43.37 -27.63 25.91
N ASP A 263 43.25 -28.93 26.14
CA ASP A 263 44.09 -29.63 27.11
C ASP A 263 45.41 -30.00 26.41
N ASP A 264 46.50 -29.79 27.17
CA ASP A 264 47.94 -30.04 26.94
C ASP A 264 48.81 -28.87 26.40
#